data_AF-A0A831V913-F1
#
_entry.id   AF-A0A831V913-F1
#
_cell.length_a   1.000
_cell.length_b   1.000
_cell.length_c   1.000
_cell.angle_alpha   90.00
_cell.angle_beta   90.00
_cell.angle_gamma   90.00
#
_symmetry.space_group_name_H-M   'P 1'
#
loop_
_entity.id
_entity.type
_entity.pdbx_description
1 polymer ?
#
loop_
_entity_poly.entity_id
_entity_poly.type
_entity_poly.pdbx_seq_one_letter_code
_entity_poly.pdbx_strand_id
1 'polypeptide(L)'
;MSLVARFRCPVCGATGELALGPEMLEEARRAGAARAVAACPRGHTVVLTLDAYGAVRSAVPALAAESNKCEVTDRAPSFLRGKLQALVEKGAATEEDALLLEKAKEAGWIVC
;
A
#
# COMPACT_ATOMS: atom_id res chain seq x y z
N MET A 1 -20.86 23.92 1.07
CA MET A 1 -21.42 22.57 0.84
C MET A 1 -20.25 21.62 0.72
N SER A 2 -20.07 20.68 1.63
CA SER A 2 -19.08 19.61 1.49
C SER A 2 -19.64 18.55 0.54
N LEU A 3 -18.91 18.27 -0.55
CA LEU A 3 -19.21 17.13 -1.41
C LEU A 3 -18.75 15.86 -0.69
N VAL A 4 -19.58 14.82 -0.69
CA VAL A 4 -19.25 13.55 -0.06
C VAL A 4 -19.27 12.47 -1.13
N ALA A 5 -18.14 11.81 -1.31
CA ALA A 5 -18.00 10.65 -2.18
C ALA A 5 -18.37 9.39 -1.39
N ARG A 6 -19.37 8.64 -1.88
CA ARG A 6 -19.71 7.32 -1.35
C ARG A 6 -18.94 6.26 -2.10
N PHE A 7 -18.39 5.29 -1.38
CA PHE A 7 -17.68 4.16 -1.97
C PHE A 7 -18.07 2.86 -1.28
N ARG A 8 -17.92 1.75 -2.00
CA ARG A 8 -18.04 0.42 -1.42
C ARG A 8 -16.64 -0.11 -1.14
N CYS A 9 -16.39 -0.52 0.11
CA CYS A 9 -15.10 -1.10 0.48
C CYS A 9 -14.87 -2.40 -0.30
N PRO A 10 -13.79 -2.52 -1.09
CA PRO A 10 -13.49 -3.74 -1.84
C PRO A 10 -13.09 -4.91 -0.93
N VAL A 11 -12.74 -4.66 0.33
CA VAL A 11 -12.33 -5.70 1.30
C VAL A 11 -13.52 -6.35 1.99
N CYS A 12 -14.45 -5.56 2.53
CA CYS A 12 -15.55 -6.07 3.36
C CYS A 12 -16.96 -5.74 2.84
N GLY A 13 -17.06 -5.05 1.69
CA GLY A 13 -18.32 -4.70 1.06
C GLY A 13 -19.12 -3.59 1.76
N ALA A 14 -18.66 -3.06 2.89
CA ALA A 14 -19.31 -1.99 3.63
C ALA A 14 -19.25 -0.66 2.86
N THR A 15 -20.30 0.15 2.98
CA THR A 15 -20.33 1.50 2.40
C THR A 15 -19.55 2.45 3.29
N GLY A 16 -18.59 3.17 2.69
CA GLY A 16 -17.86 4.26 3.32
C GLY A 16 -18.16 5.59 2.65
N GLU A 17 -17.86 6.68 3.36
CA GLU A 17 -18.05 8.04 2.89
C GLU A 17 -16.73 8.79 3.05
N LEU A 18 -16.35 9.57 2.02
CA LEU A 18 -15.17 10.42 2.03
C LEU A 18 -15.63 11.87 1.79
N ALA A 19 -15.28 12.77 2.72
CA ALA A 19 -15.47 14.19 2.52
C ALA A 19 -14.47 14.70 1.47
N LEU A 20 -14.98 15.35 0.43
CA LEU A 20 -14.18 15.94 -0.63
C LEU A 20 -13.91 17.42 -0.33
N GLY A 21 -12.63 17.74 -0.15
CA GLY A 21 -12.14 19.12 -0.11
C GLY A 21 -12.14 19.77 -1.51
N PRO A 22 -12.23 21.11 -1.58
CA PRO A 22 -12.19 21.84 -2.84
C PRO A 22 -10.89 21.60 -3.61
N GLU A 23 -9.75 21.47 -2.92
CA GLU A 23 -8.45 21.20 -3.54
C GLU A 23 -8.41 19.86 -4.31
N MET A 24 -9.06 18.81 -3.79
CA MET A 24 -9.12 17.52 -4.48
C MET A 24 -9.95 17.58 -5.76
N LEU A 25 -11.01 18.39 -5.76
CA LEU A 25 -11.86 18.58 -6.95
C LEU A 25 -11.15 19.41 -8.01
N GLU A 26 -10.41 20.44 -7.61
CA GLU A 26 -9.57 21.21 -8.53
C GLU A 26 -8.49 20.33 -9.16
N GLU A 27 -7.82 19.50 -8.37
CA GLU A 27 -6.84 18.54 -8.89
C GLU A 27 -7.49 17.54 -9.87
N ALA A 28 -8.65 16.99 -9.51
CA ALA A 28 -9.38 16.07 -10.37
C ALA A 28 -9.81 16.71 -11.70
N ARG A 29 -10.18 18.00 -11.68
CA ARG A 29 -10.51 18.77 -12.89
C ARG A 29 -9.29 19.03 -13.75
N ARG A 30 -8.15 19.31 -13.13
CA ARG A 30 -6.89 19.61 -13.85
C ARG A 30 -6.27 18.37 -14.48
N ALA A 31 -6.22 17.27 -13.73
CA ALA A 31 -5.57 16.01 -14.14
C ALA A 31 -6.55 15.01 -14.78
N GLY A 32 -7.86 15.29 -14.77
CA GLY A 32 -8.92 14.38 -15.22
C GLY A 32 -9.31 13.30 -14.19
N ALA A 33 -8.49 13.09 -13.16
CA ALA A 33 -8.79 12.25 -12.01
C ALA A 33 -7.94 12.65 -10.79
N ALA A 34 -8.47 12.46 -9.58
CA ALA A 34 -7.71 12.60 -8.33
C ALA A 34 -7.71 11.29 -7.54
N ARG A 35 -6.62 11.02 -6.82
CA ARG A 35 -6.54 9.88 -5.89
C ARG A 35 -6.73 10.38 -4.47
N ALA A 36 -7.58 9.69 -3.72
CA ALA A 36 -7.82 10.00 -2.32
C ALA A 36 -7.74 8.73 -1.47
N VAL A 37 -7.25 8.86 -0.25
CA VAL A 37 -7.22 7.75 0.72
C VAL A 37 -8.40 7.91 1.66
N ALA A 38 -9.17 6.85 1.82
CA ALA A 38 -10.30 6.81 2.74
C ALA A 38 -10.20 5.57 3.64
N ALA A 39 -10.78 5.66 4.83
CA ALA A 39 -10.95 4.52 5.71
C ALA A 39 -12.41 4.05 5.66
N CYS A 40 -12.62 2.75 5.49
CA CYS A 40 -13.91 2.12 5.70
C CYS A 40 -14.30 2.23 7.19
N PRO A 41 -15.60 2.30 7.55
CA PRO A 41 -16.05 2.24 8.96
C PRO A 41 -15.57 0.99 9.73
N ARG A 42 -15.09 -0.05 9.02
CA ARG A 42 -14.47 -1.24 9.61
C ARG A 42 -12.94 -1.18 9.73
N GLY A 43 -12.32 -0.04 9.43
CA GLY A 43 -10.88 0.19 9.57
C GLY A 43 -10.02 -0.18 8.36
N HIS A 44 -10.59 -0.62 7.24
CA HIS A 44 -9.81 -0.88 6.01
C HIS A 44 -9.44 0.41 5.30
N THR A 45 -8.15 0.61 5.04
CA THR A 45 -7.66 1.70 4.19
C THR A 45 -7.89 1.37 2.72
N VAL A 46 -8.49 2.30 1.99
CA VAL A 46 -8.78 2.16 0.56
C VAL A 46 -8.26 3.38 -0.20
N VAL A 47 -7.79 3.17 -1.42
CA VAL A 47 -7.47 4.23 -2.34
C VAL A 47 -8.62 4.36 -3.33
N LEU A 48 -9.20 5.56 -3.38
CA LEU A 48 -10.27 5.93 -4.28
C LEU A 48 -9.70 6.73 -5.44
N THR A 49 -10.22 6.51 -6.64
CA THR A 49 -9.99 7.38 -7.79
C THR A 49 -11.28 8.14 -8.08
N LEU A 50 -11.20 9.45 -8.00
CA LEU A 50 -12.28 10.40 -8.19
C LEU A 50 -12.17 11.02 -9.59
N ASP A 51 -13.32 11.29 -10.21
CA ASP A 51 -13.37 12.09 -11.43
C ASP A 51 -13.42 13.60 -11.13
N ALA A 52 -13.43 14.42 -12.19
CA ALA A 52 -13.51 15.88 -12.13
C ALA A 52 -14.78 16.45 -11.43
N TYR A 53 -15.77 15.59 -11.16
CA TYR A 53 -17.01 15.93 -10.47
C TYR A 53 -17.06 15.36 -9.04
N GLY A 54 -16.03 14.62 -8.62
CA GLY A 54 -15.97 13.97 -7.31
C GLY A 54 -16.66 12.61 -7.25
N ALA A 55 -17.03 12.00 -8.37
CA ALA A 55 -17.57 10.65 -8.39
C ALA A 55 -16.46 9.60 -8.32
N VAL A 56 -16.68 8.54 -7.54
CA VAL A 56 -15.71 7.44 -7.39
C VAL A 56 -15.76 6.55 -8.63
N ARG A 57 -14.70 6.55 -9.42
CA ARG A 57 -14.53 5.66 -10.59
C ARG A 57 -14.04 4.28 -10.20
N SER A 58 -13.16 4.21 -9.21
CA SER A 58 -12.62 2.94 -8.71
C SER A 58 -12.21 3.06 -7.25
N ALA A 59 -12.36 1.94 -6.52
CA ALA A 59 -11.89 1.78 -5.15
C ALA A 59 -11.04 0.52 -5.10
N VAL A 60 -9.78 0.67 -4.70
CA VAL A 60 -8.87 -0.46 -4.48
C VAL A 60 -8.47 -0.48 -3.01
N PRO A 61 -8.24 -1.67 -2.42
CA PRO A 61 -7.63 -1.72 -1.10
C PRO A 61 -6.30 -0.96 -1.20
N ALA A 62 -6.05 -0.07 -0.24
CA ALA A 62 -4.69 0.39 -0.05
C ALA A 62 -3.98 -0.86 0.46
N LEU A 63 -3.31 -1.58 -0.45
CA LEU A 63 -2.28 -2.51 -0.04
C LEU A 63 -1.35 -1.65 0.79
N ALA A 64 -1.46 -1.75 2.13
CA ALA A 64 -0.36 -1.44 3.01
C ALA A 64 0.77 -2.19 2.35
N ALA A 65 1.72 -1.45 1.74
CA ALA A 65 2.82 -2.00 0.95
C ALA A 65 3.17 -3.30 1.62
N GLU A 66 2.78 -4.42 0.99
CA GLU A 66 2.72 -5.70 1.70
C GLU A 66 4.11 -5.82 2.28
N SER A 67 4.17 -5.68 3.60
CA SER A 67 5.34 -6.07 4.34
C SER A 67 5.27 -7.55 4.10
N ASN A 68 5.86 -7.99 2.97
CA ASN A 68 6.20 -9.36 2.72
C ASN A 68 6.92 -9.70 4.01
N LYS A 69 6.23 -10.38 4.92
CA LYS A 69 6.76 -10.76 6.23
C LYS A 69 7.74 -11.87 5.91
N CYS A 70 8.82 -11.48 5.28
CA CYS A 70 9.91 -12.31 4.89
C CYS A 70 10.67 -12.59 6.18
N GLU A 71 10.32 -13.64 6.92
CA GLU A 71 10.99 -13.93 8.17
C GLU A 71 12.40 -14.46 7.89
N VAL A 72 13.40 -13.87 8.56
CA VAL A 72 14.77 -14.37 8.53
C VAL A 72 14.86 -15.54 9.50
N THR A 73 15.03 -16.74 8.95
CA THR A 73 15.09 -17.99 9.72
C THR A 73 16.40 -18.12 10.50
N ASP A 74 16.41 -19.01 11.49
CA ASP A 74 17.61 -19.29 12.28
C ASP A 74 18.77 -19.91 11.49
N ARG A 75 18.52 -20.35 10.26
CA ARG A 75 19.53 -20.87 9.33
C ARG A 75 20.45 -19.76 8.80
N ALA A 76 20.03 -18.50 8.90
CA ALA A 76 20.84 -17.37 8.50
C ALA A 76 22.06 -17.20 9.43
N PRO A 77 23.28 -17.03 8.88
CA PRO A 77 24.47 -16.73 9.68
C PRO A 77 24.26 -15.50 10.56
N SER A 78 24.68 -15.57 11.82
CA SER A 78 24.46 -14.51 12.82
C SER A 78 25.00 -13.13 12.39
N PHE A 79 26.11 -13.10 11.65
CA PHE A 79 26.71 -11.86 11.13
C PHE A 79 25.90 -11.21 9.99
N LEU A 80 25.10 -11.98 9.23
CA LEU A 80 24.25 -11.47 8.15
C LEU A 80 22.80 -11.25 8.58
N ARG A 81 22.36 -11.87 9.68
CA ARG A 81 20.97 -11.84 10.14
C ARG A 81 20.44 -10.41 10.29
N GLY A 82 21.21 -9.51 10.91
CA GLY A 82 20.82 -8.10 11.05
C GLY A 82 20.72 -7.35 9.73
N LYS A 83 21.61 -7.63 8.76
CA LYS A 83 21.54 -7.02 7.42
C LYS A 83 20.33 -7.53 6.65
N LEU A 84 20.06 -8.84 6.69
CA LEU A 84 18.89 -9.44 6.04
C LEU A 84 17.57 -8.94 6.64
N GLN A 85 17.49 -8.78 7.97
CA GLN A 85 16.32 -8.21 8.65
C GLN A 85 16.06 -6.78 8.17
N ALA A 86 17.10 -5.95 8.14
CA ALA A 86 16.99 -4.57 7.65
C ALA A 86 16.56 -4.52 6.17
N LEU A 87 17.04 -5.45 5.33
CA LEU A 87 16.67 -5.54 3.91
C LEU A 87 15.24 -6.02 3.70
N VAL A 88 14.73 -6.92 4.56
CA VAL A 88 13.32 -7.31 4.56
C VAL A 88 12.43 -6.14 4.97
N GLU A 89 12.79 -5.42 6.03
CA GLU A 89 11.96 -4.33 6.56
C GLU A 89 11.97 -3.09 5.67
N LYS A 90 13.12 -2.77 5.06
CA LYS A 90 13.30 -1.54 4.26
C LYS A 90 13.21 -1.76 2.76
N GLY A 91 13.27 -3.01 2.29
CA GLY A 91 13.44 -3.35 0.88
C GLY A 91 14.90 -3.18 0.40
N ALA A 92 15.24 -3.81 -0.72
CA ALA A 92 16.56 -3.65 -1.34
C ALA A 92 16.79 -2.21 -1.78
N ALA A 93 17.85 -1.58 -1.28
CA ALA A 93 18.26 -0.24 -1.67
C ALA A 93 19.26 -0.22 -2.84
N THR A 94 19.97 -1.34 -3.06
CA THR A 94 21.01 -1.49 -4.07
C THR A 94 20.89 -2.83 -4.82
N GLU A 95 21.51 -2.95 -5.99
CA GLU A 95 21.56 -4.22 -6.75
C GLU A 95 22.24 -5.34 -5.97
N GLU A 96 23.27 -5.03 -5.17
CA GLU A 96 23.95 -6.00 -4.31
C GLU A 96 23.02 -6.55 -3.23
N ASP A 97 22.14 -5.70 -2.68
CA ASP A 97 21.15 -6.10 -1.68
C ASP A 97 20.04 -6.97 -2.29
N ALA A 98 19.63 -6.70 -3.54
CA ALA A 98 18.69 -7.55 -4.27
C ALA A 98 19.29 -8.94 -4.51
N LEU A 99 20.57 -9.01 -4.91
CA LEU A 99 21.28 -10.26 -5.16
C LEU A 99 21.51 -11.05 -3.87
N LEU A 100 21.74 -10.37 -2.74
CA LEU A 100 21.78 -10.98 -1.41
C LEU A 100 20.43 -11.54 -0.98
N LEU A 101 19.33 -10.83 -1.23
CA LEU A 101 17.98 -11.31 -0.91
C LEU A 101 17.60 -12.54 -1.75
N GLU A 102 17.91 -12.56 -3.04
CA GLU A 102 17.69 -13.71 -3.92
C GLU A 102 18.45 -14.94 -3.42
N LYS A 103 19.75 -14.80 -3.16
CA LYS A 103 20.57 -15.90 -2.62
C LYS A 103 20.11 -16.36 -1.24
N ALA A 104 19.65 -15.44 -0.40
CA ALA A 104 19.12 -15.76 0.92
C ALA A 104 17.78 -16.52 0.83
N LYS A 105 16.95 -16.24 -0.18
CA LYS A 105 15.73 -17.03 -0.47
C LYS A 105 16.09 -18.42 -0.98
N GLU A 106 17.02 -18.54 -1.93
CA GLU A 106 17.47 -19.84 -2.45
C GLU A 106 18.10 -20.72 -1.36
N ALA A 107 18.85 -20.11 -0.44
CA ALA A 107 19.43 -20.80 0.71
C ALA A 107 18.40 -21.14 1.81
N GLY A 108 17.14 -20.70 1.66
CA GLY A 108 16.09 -20.86 2.66
C GLY A 108 16.35 -20.11 3.96
N TRP A 109 17.16 -19.04 3.91
CA TRP A 109 17.41 -18.15 5.04
C TRP A 109 16.29 -17.15 5.24
N ILE A 110 15.58 -16.79 4.18
CA ILE A 110 14.43 -15.89 4.21
C ILE A 110 13.21 -16.63 3.67
N VAL A 111 12.12 -16.60 4.43
CA VAL A 111 10.84 -17.19 4.01
C VAL A 111 9.82 -16.08 3.87
N CYS A 112 9.41 -15.85 2.63
CA CYS A 112 8.20 -15.17 2.21
C CYS A 112 7.39 -16.23 1.44
#